data_AF-A0A2G6GT55-F1
#
_entry.id   AF-A0A2G6GT55-F1
#
_cell.length_a   1.000
_cell.length_b   1.000
_cell.length_c   1.000
_cell.angle_alpha   90.00
_cell.angle_beta   90.00
_cell.angle_gamma   90.00
#
_symmetry.space_group_name_H-M   'P 1'
#
loop_
_entity.id
_entity.type
_entity.pdbx_description
1 polymer ?
#
loop_
_entity_poly.entity_id
_entity_poly.type
_entity_poly.pdbx_seq_one_letter_code
_entity_poly.pdbx_strand_id
1 'polypeptide(L)'
;LFCVNLQGFCDITRITWKKMVQKTQKKAKKQTGHGKWVRRFWLVYIIGVAFVALFLFTIDNGLLGHMPSVQELSHNQNEFASEVYTADGKAIGRYSYKRNRVFSEYDDLPQHLIDALVATEDERFYEHSGIDGRGLLRAILKMGKDGGGSTITQQLAKNLFPRGQKLSKFEVILKKLREWVMAIKLERNYTKEEILTMYLNTYDFINQAVGIKMAAKVYFNKTPEELNLNEAATLVGMCKNPSLYNPRIYMDNAVKRRNVVLNQMLRNEKINRAVYDLTKTQPIALNFQREDHKTGTGTYLREYLRKILTAKKPEKENYRGWQKQQFYEDSLQWENNPVYGWCNKNTKPNGEPYNIYADGLRIHTTIDSRMQKYAEEAMREHLGENLQPLFDKLSKRNKRRPFYDISQKEIDKIMDRAMVNSDRYRNLQEEGKSKKQILDSFNKKTAMTVFSWDGLKDTILTPYDSIRYYKGFLRSGFMAMEPGTGKVKAYVGGADY
;
A
#
# COMPACT_ATOMS: atom_id res chain seq x y z
N LEU A 1 -28.33 107.59 -36.56
CA LEU A 1 -27.16 106.84 -36.02
C LEU A 1 -27.58 105.57 -35.28
N PHE A 2 -28.54 104.83 -35.81
CA PHE A 2 -29.02 103.54 -35.29
C PHE A 2 -29.16 102.60 -36.48
N CYS A 3 -28.91 101.31 -36.28
CA CYS A 3 -28.89 100.22 -37.28
C CYS A 3 -27.55 99.88 -37.97
N VAL A 4 -26.43 99.83 -37.23
CA VAL A 4 -25.31 98.93 -37.59
C VAL A 4 -24.63 98.44 -36.31
N ASN A 5 -25.20 97.45 -35.59
CA ASN A 5 -24.41 96.62 -34.64
C ASN A 5 -25.13 95.45 -33.93
N LEU A 6 -26.21 94.86 -34.48
CA LEU A 6 -26.88 93.72 -33.81
C LEU A 6 -26.72 92.37 -34.51
N GLN A 7 -26.24 92.31 -35.76
CA GLN A 7 -26.06 91.02 -36.47
C GLN A 7 -24.78 90.28 -36.02
N GLY A 8 -23.66 91.00 -35.81
CA GLY A 8 -22.36 90.37 -35.50
C GLY A 8 -22.25 89.74 -34.10
N PHE A 9 -22.98 90.27 -33.12
CA PHE A 9 -22.94 89.76 -31.73
C PHE A 9 -23.77 88.47 -31.54
N CYS A 10 -24.81 88.27 -32.37
CA CYS A 10 -25.65 87.07 -32.35
C CYS A 10 -24.96 85.86 -33.01
N ASP A 11 -24.12 86.07 -34.02
CA ASP A 11 -23.41 84.98 -34.70
C ASP A 11 -22.18 84.47 -33.90
N ILE A 12 -21.46 85.35 -33.21
CA ILE A 12 -20.32 84.97 -32.35
C ILE A 12 -20.80 84.18 -31.13
N THR A 13 -21.94 84.54 -30.54
CA THR A 13 -22.56 83.81 -29.43
C THR A 13 -23.13 82.46 -29.87
N ARG A 14 -23.71 82.33 -31.07
CA ARG A 14 -24.15 81.03 -31.63
C ARG A 14 -23.01 80.07 -31.93
N ILE A 15 -21.89 80.57 -32.47
CA ILE A 15 -20.72 79.74 -32.82
C ILE A 15 -20.00 79.26 -31.56
N THR A 16 -19.86 80.12 -30.55
CA THR A 16 -19.25 79.77 -29.26
C THR A 16 -20.13 78.80 -28.46
N TRP A 17 -21.45 78.95 -28.49
CA TRP A 17 -22.39 78.01 -27.85
C TRP A 17 -22.42 76.65 -28.56
N LYS A 18 -22.44 76.61 -29.91
CA LYS A 18 -22.32 75.34 -30.67
C LYS A 18 -20.99 74.63 -30.40
N LYS A 19 -19.87 75.37 -30.33
CA LYS A 19 -18.56 74.80 -29.98
C LYS A 19 -18.50 74.31 -28.53
N MET A 20 -19.12 75.01 -27.58
CA MET A 20 -19.23 74.55 -26.19
C MET A 20 -20.11 73.30 -26.06
N VAL A 21 -21.28 73.26 -26.71
CA VAL A 21 -22.19 72.10 -26.72
C VAL A 21 -21.56 70.88 -27.40
N GLN A 22 -20.81 71.06 -28.49
CA GLN A 22 -20.05 69.96 -29.11
C GLN A 22 -18.89 69.47 -28.22
N LYS A 23 -18.27 70.35 -27.42
CA LYS A 23 -17.16 70.01 -26.50
C LYS A 23 -17.68 69.30 -25.25
N THR A 24 -18.86 69.66 -24.73
CA THR A 24 -19.55 68.94 -23.64
C THR A 24 -20.13 67.62 -24.12
N GLN A 25 -20.72 67.53 -25.32
CA GLN A 25 -21.15 66.25 -25.89
C GLN A 25 -19.97 65.31 -26.19
N LYS A 26 -18.82 65.81 -26.67
CA LYS A 26 -17.60 65.01 -26.83
C LYS A 26 -16.99 64.56 -25.49
N LYS A 27 -17.07 65.37 -24.41
CA LYS A 27 -16.65 64.98 -23.06
C LYS A 27 -17.60 63.93 -22.44
N ALA A 28 -18.92 64.06 -22.63
CA ALA A 28 -19.91 63.09 -22.17
C ALA A 28 -19.80 61.73 -22.90
N LYS A 29 -19.48 61.73 -24.20
CA LYS A 29 -19.24 60.48 -24.97
C LYS A 29 -17.95 59.76 -24.56
N LYS A 30 -16.95 60.47 -24.01
CA LYS A 30 -15.62 59.91 -23.66
C LYS A 30 -15.56 59.23 -22.29
N GLN A 31 -16.62 59.29 -21.47
CA GLN A 31 -16.73 58.59 -20.18
C GLN A 31 -17.28 57.15 -20.27
N THR A 32 -17.50 56.60 -21.46
CA THR A 32 -18.12 55.27 -21.65
C THR A 32 -17.14 54.08 -21.67
N GLY A 33 -15.85 54.32 -21.41
CA GLY A 33 -14.82 53.27 -21.38
C GLY A 33 -14.83 52.41 -20.11
N HIS A 34 -15.14 53.00 -18.94
CA HIS A 34 -15.09 52.31 -17.65
C HIS A 34 -16.25 51.31 -17.45
N GLY A 35 -17.46 51.63 -17.94
CA GLY A 35 -18.62 50.74 -17.81
C GLY A 35 -18.47 49.40 -18.54
N LYS A 36 -17.66 49.34 -19.62
CA LYS A 36 -17.38 48.09 -20.34
C LYS A 36 -16.47 47.16 -19.56
N TRP A 37 -15.46 47.69 -18.87
CA TRP A 37 -14.58 46.91 -18.01
C TRP A 37 -15.28 46.44 -16.74
N VAL A 38 -16.11 47.30 -16.13
CA VAL A 38 -16.95 46.93 -14.98
C VAL A 38 -17.97 45.84 -15.35
N ARG A 39 -18.64 45.96 -16.52
CA ARG A 39 -19.54 44.89 -17.00
C ARG A 39 -18.82 43.59 -17.28
N ARG A 40 -17.62 43.63 -17.90
CA ARG A 40 -16.81 42.43 -18.12
C ARG A 40 -16.37 41.79 -16.82
N PHE A 41 -15.95 42.60 -15.83
CA PHE A 41 -15.61 42.12 -14.50
C PHE A 41 -16.79 41.39 -13.84
N TRP A 42 -17.97 42.03 -13.78
CA TRP A 42 -19.15 41.41 -13.19
C TRP A 42 -19.63 40.19 -13.97
N LEU A 43 -19.52 40.19 -15.29
CA LEU A 43 -19.85 39.03 -16.12
C LEU A 43 -18.91 37.85 -15.83
N VAL A 44 -17.60 38.09 -15.74
CA VAL A 44 -16.61 37.05 -15.35
C VAL A 44 -16.87 36.57 -13.92
N TYR A 45 -17.16 37.47 -13.00
CA TYR A 45 -17.50 37.13 -11.61
C TYR A 45 -18.76 36.26 -11.53
N ILE A 46 -19.85 36.65 -12.19
CA ILE A 46 -21.11 35.90 -12.22
C ILE A 46 -20.91 34.53 -12.89
N ILE A 47 -20.15 34.46 -13.99
CA ILE A 47 -19.79 33.18 -14.61
C ILE A 47 -18.98 32.32 -13.65
N GLY A 48 -18.04 32.89 -12.90
CA GLY A 48 -17.27 32.20 -11.88
C GLY A 48 -18.14 31.65 -10.75
N VAL A 49 -19.06 32.46 -10.22
CA VAL A 49 -20.00 32.06 -9.18
C VAL A 49 -20.97 30.99 -9.70
N ALA A 50 -21.52 31.16 -10.90
CA ALA A 50 -22.39 30.18 -11.54
C ALA A 50 -21.65 28.86 -11.82
N PHE A 51 -20.37 28.92 -12.21
CA PHE A 51 -19.54 27.75 -12.38
C PHE A 51 -19.31 27.01 -11.05
N VAL A 52 -19.02 27.73 -9.97
CA VAL A 52 -18.89 27.13 -8.62
C VAL A 52 -20.22 26.53 -8.16
N ALA A 53 -21.34 27.23 -8.36
CA ALA A 53 -22.66 26.72 -8.00
C ALA A 53 -23.04 25.46 -8.82
N LEU A 54 -22.80 25.47 -10.13
CA LEU A 54 -22.98 24.32 -11.01
C LEU A 54 -22.06 23.16 -10.59
N PHE A 55 -20.82 23.45 -10.22
CA PHE A 55 -19.87 22.46 -9.73
C PHE A 55 -20.36 21.81 -8.44
N LEU A 56 -20.81 22.58 -7.44
CA LEU A 56 -21.40 22.06 -6.21
C LEU A 56 -22.68 21.26 -6.49
N PHE A 57 -23.53 21.73 -7.40
CA PHE A 57 -24.73 21.01 -7.84
C PHE A 57 -24.40 19.65 -8.48
N THR A 58 -23.33 19.56 -9.28
CA THR A 58 -22.89 18.28 -9.86
C THR A 58 -22.31 17.30 -8.84
N ILE A 59 -21.75 17.80 -7.73
CA ILE A 59 -21.31 16.96 -6.60
C ILE A 59 -22.54 16.38 -5.90
N ASP A 60 -23.53 17.23 -5.60
CA ASP A 60 -24.73 16.85 -4.83
C ASP A 60 -25.63 15.85 -5.59
N ASN A 61 -25.77 16.02 -6.90
CA ASN A 61 -26.60 15.14 -7.74
C ASN A 61 -25.89 13.83 -8.15
N GLY A 62 -24.71 13.52 -7.61
CA GLY A 62 -24.00 12.29 -7.94
C GLY A 62 -23.52 12.18 -9.40
N LEU A 63 -23.57 13.28 -10.17
CA LEU A 63 -23.09 13.32 -11.57
C LEU A 63 -21.58 13.06 -11.64
N LEU A 64 -20.87 13.41 -10.57
CA LEU A 64 -19.47 13.06 -10.33
C LEU A 64 -19.29 11.64 -9.76
N GLY A 65 -20.29 10.75 -9.84
CA GLY A 65 -20.19 9.38 -9.33
C GLY A 65 -20.08 9.29 -7.80
N HIS A 66 -19.84 8.08 -7.28
CA HIS A 66 -19.70 7.85 -5.84
C HIS A 66 -18.54 8.66 -5.27
N MET A 67 -18.84 9.53 -4.32
CA MET A 67 -17.86 10.35 -3.61
C MET A 67 -17.62 9.75 -2.23
N PRO A 68 -16.39 9.27 -1.94
CA PRO A 68 -16.13 8.58 -0.70
C PRO A 68 -16.44 9.46 0.52
N SER A 69 -17.08 8.86 1.51
CA SER A 69 -17.25 9.47 2.84
C SER A 69 -15.89 9.55 3.55
N VAL A 70 -15.78 10.38 4.59
CA VAL A 70 -14.56 10.44 5.41
C VAL A 70 -14.27 9.06 6.05
N GLN A 71 -15.31 8.30 6.38
CA GLN A 71 -15.19 6.94 6.89
C GLN A 71 -14.65 5.97 5.83
N GLU A 72 -15.12 6.05 4.58
CA GLU A 72 -14.57 5.27 3.47
C GLU A 72 -13.11 5.64 3.15
N LEU A 73 -12.72 6.91 3.32
CA LEU A 73 -11.32 7.33 3.19
C LEU A 73 -10.45 6.62 4.22
N SER A 74 -10.91 6.45 5.46
CA SER A 74 -10.16 5.73 6.50
C SER A 74 -10.07 4.23 6.22
N HIS A 75 -11.09 3.64 5.60
CA HIS A 75 -11.18 2.20 5.36
C HIS A 75 -10.30 1.73 4.20
N ASN A 76 -10.28 2.46 3.08
CA ASN A 76 -9.44 2.14 1.91
C ASN A 76 -7.93 2.30 2.17
N GLN A 77 -7.54 2.91 3.29
CA GLN A 77 -6.14 3.01 3.70
C GLN A 77 -5.59 1.68 4.25
N ASN A 78 -6.47 0.81 4.77
CA ASN A 78 -6.13 -0.32 5.65
C ASN A 78 -5.92 -1.65 4.92
N GLU A 79 -5.04 -1.68 3.91
CA GLU A 79 -4.46 -2.97 3.46
C GLU A 79 -2.97 -2.98 3.78
N PHE A 80 -2.65 -3.02 5.08
CA PHE A 80 -1.31 -3.19 5.60
C PHE A 80 -1.11 -4.63 6.11
N ALA A 81 0.02 -5.20 5.74
CA ALA A 81 0.47 -6.47 6.25
C ALA A 81 0.73 -6.35 7.75
N SER A 82 0.18 -7.27 8.54
CA SER A 82 0.56 -7.37 9.96
C SER A 82 1.96 -7.95 10.05
N GLU A 83 2.76 -7.47 11.01
CA GLU A 83 4.15 -7.88 11.21
C GLU A 83 4.33 -8.62 12.55
N VAL A 84 5.16 -9.65 12.54
CA VAL A 84 5.55 -10.40 13.74
C VAL A 84 6.97 -10.00 14.14
N TYR A 85 7.10 -9.48 15.36
CA TYR A 85 8.34 -8.99 15.94
C TYR A 85 8.86 -9.94 17.02
N THR A 86 10.17 -10.15 17.01
CA THR A 86 10.93 -10.81 18.07
C THR A 86 11.16 -9.88 19.26
N ALA A 87 11.58 -10.45 20.39
CA ALA A 87 11.91 -9.71 21.60
C ALA A 87 13.07 -8.72 21.40
N ASP A 88 13.96 -8.98 20.43
CA ASP A 88 15.03 -8.07 20.02
C ASP A 88 14.62 -7.08 18.90
N GLY A 89 13.32 -6.93 18.64
CA GLY A 89 12.79 -5.92 17.72
C GLY A 89 12.87 -6.26 16.24
N LYS A 90 13.37 -7.45 15.87
CA LYS A 90 13.44 -7.87 14.46
C LYS A 90 12.13 -8.47 13.97
N ALA A 91 11.68 -8.06 12.80
CA ALA A 91 10.56 -8.68 12.11
C ALA A 91 10.97 -10.07 11.57
N ILE A 92 10.19 -11.10 11.89
CA ILE A 92 10.42 -12.50 11.43
C ILE A 92 9.41 -12.95 10.38
N GLY A 93 8.33 -12.19 10.18
CA GLY A 93 7.44 -12.40 9.04
C GLY A 93 6.22 -11.53 9.07
N ARG A 94 5.38 -11.71 8.05
CA ARG A 94 4.23 -10.85 7.78
C ARG A 94 3.03 -11.64 7.30
N TYR A 95 1.83 -11.14 7.61
CA TYR A 95 0.57 -11.66 7.06
C TYR A 95 -0.02 -10.65 6.09
N SER A 96 -0.24 -11.05 4.83
CA SER A 96 -0.88 -10.22 3.80
C SER A 96 -1.62 -11.07 2.78
N TYR A 97 -2.70 -10.54 2.20
CA TYR A 97 -3.44 -11.19 1.11
C TYR A 97 -2.77 -11.08 -0.26
N LYS A 98 -2.30 -9.87 -0.64
CA LYS A 98 -1.86 -9.56 -2.02
C LYS A 98 -0.77 -8.50 -2.10
N ARG A 99 -0.84 -7.46 -1.26
CA ARG A 99 0.11 -6.35 -1.25
C ARG A 99 0.88 -6.40 0.07
N ASN A 100 2.18 -6.67 0.01
CA ASN A 100 3.05 -6.76 1.19
C ASN A 100 3.35 -5.36 1.78
N ARG A 101 2.34 -4.49 1.91
CA ARG A 101 2.49 -3.11 2.41
C ARG A 101 2.77 -3.16 3.90
N VAL A 102 3.68 -2.34 4.38
CA VAL A 102 3.93 -2.20 5.81
C VAL A 102 3.86 -0.74 6.17
N PHE A 103 3.08 -0.44 7.21
CA PHE A 103 2.93 0.92 7.70
C PHE A 103 4.22 1.41 8.37
N SER A 104 4.68 2.59 7.95
CA SER A 104 5.70 3.39 8.64
C SER A 104 5.00 4.56 9.29
N GLU A 105 5.32 4.84 10.55
CA GLU A 105 4.88 6.06 11.21
C GLU A 105 5.66 7.26 10.65
N TYR A 106 5.19 8.48 10.92
CA TYR A 106 5.88 9.69 10.47
C TYR A 106 7.27 9.80 11.08
N ASP A 107 7.41 9.43 12.35
CA ASP A 107 8.67 9.48 13.10
C ASP A 107 9.72 8.49 12.57
N ASP A 108 9.28 7.42 11.89
CA ASP A 108 10.16 6.47 11.21
C ASP A 108 10.74 7.06 9.90
N LEU A 109 10.26 8.23 9.43
CA LEU A 109 10.65 8.80 8.15
C LEU A 109 11.78 9.83 8.35
N PRO A 110 12.96 9.62 7.75
CA PRO A 110 14.05 10.56 7.95
C PRO A 110 13.73 11.90 7.27
N GLN A 111 14.10 13.00 7.92
CA GLN A 111 13.79 14.37 7.45
C GLN A 111 14.21 14.63 5.99
N HIS A 112 15.37 14.11 5.58
CA HIS A 112 15.87 14.30 4.22
C HIS A 112 15.02 13.58 3.16
N LEU A 113 14.29 12.51 3.51
CA LEU A 113 13.31 11.87 2.62
C LEU A 113 12.08 12.78 2.45
N ILE A 114 11.57 13.34 3.54
CA ILE A 114 10.44 14.28 3.53
C ILE A 114 10.80 15.51 2.69
N ASP A 115 11.97 16.09 2.93
CA ASP A 115 12.46 17.27 2.19
C ASP A 115 12.67 16.96 0.70
N ALA A 116 13.18 15.77 0.36
CA ALA A 116 13.33 15.34 -1.02
C ALA A 116 11.99 15.25 -1.74
N LEU A 117 10.99 14.65 -1.09
CA LEU A 117 9.63 14.49 -1.62
C LEU A 117 8.98 15.86 -1.83
N VAL A 118 8.94 16.70 -0.80
CA VAL A 118 8.32 18.03 -0.85
C VAL A 118 9.01 18.90 -1.88
N ALA A 119 10.34 19.02 -1.87
CA ALA A 119 11.06 19.87 -2.83
C ALA A 119 10.86 19.45 -4.30
N THR A 120 10.60 18.17 -4.55
CA THR A 120 10.47 17.63 -5.91
C THR A 120 9.04 17.61 -6.42
N GLU A 121 8.11 17.08 -5.62
CA GLU A 121 6.73 16.82 -6.05
C GLU A 121 5.80 18.01 -5.75
N ASP A 122 6.08 18.78 -4.69
CA ASP A 122 5.20 19.87 -4.25
C ASP A 122 5.92 20.91 -3.36
N GLU A 123 6.67 21.83 -4.00
CA GLU A 123 7.53 22.81 -3.31
C GLU A 123 6.79 23.71 -2.30
N ARG A 124 5.48 23.90 -2.47
CA ARG A 124 4.61 24.73 -1.62
C ARG A 124 3.63 23.89 -0.81
N PHE A 125 3.93 22.62 -0.59
CA PHE A 125 3.03 21.68 0.08
C PHE A 125 2.41 22.22 1.37
N TYR A 126 3.22 22.90 2.20
CA TYR A 126 2.77 23.46 3.48
C TYR A 126 1.97 24.76 3.36
N GLU A 127 1.95 25.43 2.21
CA GLU A 127 1.30 26.73 2.00
C GLU A 127 -0.14 26.63 1.46
N HIS A 128 -0.57 25.46 0.98
CA HIS A 128 -1.88 25.29 0.34
C HIS A 128 -2.74 24.21 0.98
N SER A 129 -4.05 24.23 0.76
CA SER A 129 -5.01 23.23 1.28
C SER A 129 -5.42 22.22 0.20
N GLY A 130 -4.45 21.43 -0.29
CA GLY A 130 -4.66 20.37 -1.29
C GLY A 130 -4.52 20.77 -2.76
N ILE A 131 -4.73 22.03 -3.12
CA ILE A 131 -4.57 22.50 -4.51
C ILE A 131 -3.68 23.74 -4.54
N ASP A 132 -2.55 23.67 -5.22
CA ASP A 132 -1.68 24.81 -5.48
C ASP A 132 -2.18 25.62 -6.68
N GLY A 133 -2.94 26.69 -6.41
CA GLY A 133 -3.46 27.57 -7.45
C GLY A 133 -2.36 28.26 -8.28
N ARG A 134 -1.22 28.60 -7.66
CA ARG A 134 -0.08 29.22 -8.37
C ARG A 134 0.60 28.21 -9.28
N GLY A 135 0.83 27.00 -8.78
CA GLY A 135 1.38 25.88 -9.56
C GLY A 135 0.49 25.47 -10.73
N LEU A 136 -0.83 25.42 -10.51
CA LEU A 136 -1.80 25.12 -11.55
C LEU A 136 -1.81 26.18 -12.66
N LEU A 137 -1.89 27.47 -12.30
CA LEU A 137 -1.88 28.56 -13.29
C LEU A 137 -0.58 28.54 -14.10
N ARG A 138 0.57 28.35 -13.43
CA ARG A 138 1.88 28.20 -14.08
C ARG A 138 1.91 27.01 -15.05
N ALA A 139 1.38 25.86 -14.65
CA ALA A 139 1.32 24.68 -15.49
C ALA A 139 0.45 24.91 -16.74
N ILE A 140 -0.67 25.61 -16.61
CA ILE A 140 -1.54 25.99 -17.74
C ILE A 140 -0.80 26.94 -18.69
N LEU A 141 -0.24 28.04 -18.17
CA LEU A 141 0.45 29.05 -18.99
C LEU A 141 1.67 28.50 -19.72
N LYS A 142 2.38 27.55 -19.10
CA LYS A 142 3.57 26.92 -19.67
C LYS A 142 3.27 25.60 -20.38
N MET A 143 2.00 25.26 -20.59
CA MET A 143 1.57 24.01 -21.24
C MET A 143 2.22 22.75 -20.65
N GLY A 144 2.48 22.75 -19.34
CA GLY A 144 3.13 21.66 -18.61
C GLY A 144 4.63 21.47 -18.84
N LYS A 145 5.30 22.35 -19.62
CA LYS A 145 6.73 22.21 -19.96
C LYS A 145 7.67 22.32 -18.74
N ASP A 146 7.30 23.11 -17.74
CA ASP A 146 8.13 23.38 -16.55
C ASP A 146 7.69 22.56 -15.31
N GLY A 147 6.91 21.50 -15.51
CA GLY A 147 6.43 20.63 -14.43
C GLY A 147 4.91 20.46 -14.40
N GLY A 148 4.47 19.44 -13.67
CA GLY A 148 3.04 19.18 -13.43
C GLY A 148 2.50 20.07 -12.31
N GLY A 149 1.28 20.59 -12.47
CA GLY A 149 0.60 21.38 -11.43
C GLY A 149 -0.16 20.55 -10.39
N SER A 150 0.17 19.27 -10.21
CA SER A 150 -0.52 18.39 -9.24
C SER A 150 0.26 18.31 -7.93
N THR A 151 -0.45 18.47 -6.81
CA THR A 151 0.10 18.45 -5.45
C THR A 151 0.28 17.03 -4.91
N ILE A 152 1.05 16.86 -3.82
CA ILE A 152 1.18 15.55 -3.13
C ILE A 152 -0.21 15.02 -2.74
N THR A 153 -1.08 15.87 -2.20
CA THR A 153 -2.44 15.50 -1.77
C THR A 153 -3.31 15.03 -2.95
N GLN A 154 -3.19 15.64 -4.13
CA GLN A 154 -3.88 15.17 -5.33
C GLN A 154 -3.35 13.82 -5.81
N GLN A 155 -2.03 13.61 -5.74
CA GLN A 155 -1.43 12.33 -6.09
C GLN A 155 -1.85 11.23 -5.10
N LEU A 156 -1.92 11.54 -3.80
CA LEU A 156 -2.45 10.65 -2.77
C LEU A 156 -3.91 10.27 -3.05
N ALA A 157 -4.77 11.26 -3.32
CA ALA A 157 -6.17 11.02 -3.71
C ALA A 157 -6.29 10.07 -4.91
N LYS A 158 -5.43 10.24 -5.91
CA LYS A 158 -5.36 9.35 -7.08
C LYS A 158 -4.89 7.93 -6.73
N ASN A 159 -3.99 7.77 -5.77
CA ASN A 159 -3.45 6.48 -5.36
C ASN A 159 -4.46 5.68 -4.51
N LEU A 160 -5.21 6.35 -3.63
CA LEU A 160 -6.25 5.73 -2.80
C LEU A 160 -7.47 5.29 -3.63
N PHE A 161 -7.73 5.95 -4.76
CA PHE A 161 -8.88 5.66 -5.62
C PHE A 161 -8.41 5.42 -7.06
N PRO A 162 -7.74 4.27 -7.30
CA PRO A 162 -7.21 3.92 -8.60
C PRO A 162 -8.33 3.63 -9.61
N ARG A 163 -7.95 3.68 -10.89
CA ARG A 163 -8.86 3.56 -12.05
C ARG A 163 -9.51 2.17 -12.16
N GLY A 164 -10.72 2.14 -12.71
CA GLY A 164 -11.23 1.02 -13.52
C GLY A 164 -11.40 1.43 -14.99
N GLN A 165 -11.06 0.52 -15.92
CA GLN A 165 -11.26 0.55 -17.40
C GLN A 165 -10.83 1.81 -18.22
N LYS A 166 -10.93 1.73 -19.56
CA LYS A 166 -10.61 2.80 -20.52
C LYS A 166 -11.68 3.90 -20.44
N LEU A 167 -11.26 5.11 -20.06
CA LEU A 167 -12.13 6.28 -19.91
C LEU A 167 -12.14 7.13 -21.19
N SER A 168 -13.30 7.68 -21.53
CA SER A 168 -13.47 8.76 -22.50
C SER A 168 -12.78 10.06 -22.04
N LYS A 169 -12.53 10.99 -22.97
CA LYS A 169 -11.92 12.29 -22.64
C LYS A 169 -12.71 13.07 -21.58
N PHE A 170 -14.05 12.97 -21.61
CA PHE A 170 -14.93 13.61 -20.64
C PHE A 170 -14.79 12.99 -19.24
N GLU A 171 -14.75 11.67 -19.14
CA GLU A 171 -14.55 10.97 -17.87
C GLU A 171 -13.18 11.24 -17.24
N VAL A 172 -12.15 11.48 -18.05
CA VAL A 172 -10.83 11.91 -17.55
C VAL A 172 -10.90 13.28 -16.86
N ILE A 173 -11.70 14.21 -17.39
CA ILE A 173 -11.93 15.53 -16.77
C ILE A 173 -12.71 15.36 -15.46
N LEU A 174 -13.82 14.63 -15.48
CA LEU A 174 -14.59 14.34 -14.26
C LEU A 174 -13.73 13.68 -13.18
N LYS A 175 -12.85 12.76 -13.57
CA LYS A 175 -11.89 12.14 -12.64
C LYS A 175 -10.96 13.16 -12.01
N LYS A 176 -10.42 14.12 -12.80
CA LYS A 176 -9.54 15.14 -12.25
C LYS A 176 -10.26 16.06 -11.26
N LEU A 177 -11.54 16.36 -11.51
CA LEU A 177 -12.39 17.07 -10.55
C LEU A 177 -12.61 16.25 -9.27
N ARG A 178 -12.84 14.93 -9.36
CA ARG A 178 -12.91 14.05 -8.18
C ARG A 178 -11.62 14.09 -7.37
N GLU A 179 -10.46 13.97 -8.03
CA GLU A 179 -9.14 14.07 -7.38
C GLU A 179 -8.99 15.38 -6.59
N TRP A 180 -9.48 16.50 -7.13
CA TRP A 180 -9.45 17.81 -6.46
C TRP A 180 -10.34 17.85 -5.22
N VAL A 181 -11.60 17.43 -5.33
CA VAL A 181 -12.52 17.42 -4.19
C VAL A 181 -12.00 16.50 -3.08
N MET A 182 -11.43 15.35 -3.46
CA MET A 182 -10.84 14.42 -2.50
C MET A 182 -9.58 14.99 -1.85
N ALA A 183 -8.73 15.69 -2.59
CA ALA A 183 -7.57 16.37 -2.00
C ALA A 183 -7.99 17.41 -0.96
N ILE A 184 -9.03 18.20 -1.26
CA ILE A 184 -9.60 19.16 -0.30
C ILE A 184 -10.17 18.43 0.93
N LYS A 185 -10.88 17.31 0.74
CA LYS A 185 -11.40 16.50 1.86
C LYS A 185 -10.27 15.93 2.72
N LEU A 186 -9.19 15.43 2.12
CA LEU A 186 -8.03 14.93 2.86
C LEU A 186 -7.41 16.04 3.72
N GLU A 187 -7.17 17.21 3.13
CA GLU A 187 -6.53 18.36 3.83
C GLU A 187 -7.40 19.00 4.91
N ARG A 188 -8.71 18.73 4.92
CA ARG A 188 -9.62 19.15 5.98
C ARG A 188 -9.63 18.20 7.17
N ASN A 189 -9.27 16.95 6.98
CA ASN A 189 -9.40 15.89 7.98
C ASN A 189 -8.06 15.35 8.47
N TYR A 190 -6.97 15.62 7.75
CA TYR A 190 -5.63 15.14 8.06
C TYR A 190 -4.64 16.30 8.04
N THR A 191 -3.66 16.22 8.94
CA THR A 191 -2.50 17.10 9.00
C THR A 191 -1.55 16.86 7.82
N LYS A 192 -0.60 17.78 7.63
CA LYS A 192 0.42 17.67 6.57
C LYS A 192 1.31 16.44 6.75
N GLU A 193 1.65 16.12 7.99
CA GLU A 193 2.47 14.97 8.36
C GLU A 193 1.73 13.66 8.07
N GLU A 194 0.44 13.58 8.41
CA GLU A 194 -0.41 12.43 8.08
C GLU A 194 -0.54 12.25 6.56
N ILE A 195 -0.72 13.33 5.79
CA ILE A 195 -0.80 13.26 4.32
C ILE A 195 0.52 12.75 3.71
N LEU A 196 1.68 13.22 4.18
CA LEU A 196 2.99 12.74 3.73
C LEU A 196 3.17 11.25 4.07
N THR A 197 2.82 10.87 5.30
CA THR A 197 2.87 9.49 5.78
C THR A 197 1.99 8.58 4.93
N MET A 198 0.74 8.98 4.69
CA MET A 198 -0.20 8.24 3.85
C MET A 198 0.31 8.12 2.41
N TYR A 199 0.85 9.19 1.85
CA TYR A 199 1.42 9.18 0.49
C TYR A 199 2.55 8.15 0.38
N LEU A 200 3.54 8.23 1.27
CA LEU A 200 4.70 7.36 1.27
C LEU A 200 4.34 5.90 1.59
N ASN A 201 3.32 5.65 2.40
CA ASN A 201 2.83 4.30 2.69
C ASN A 201 1.92 3.71 1.59
N THR A 202 1.41 4.53 0.68
CA THR A 202 0.48 4.10 -0.39
C THR A 202 1.14 4.02 -1.76
N TYR A 203 2.23 4.76 -1.98
CA TYR A 203 2.91 4.80 -3.26
C TYR A 203 3.45 3.40 -3.66
N ASP A 204 3.20 2.99 -4.91
CA ASP A 204 3.69 1.71 -5.46
C ASP A 204 5.04 1.92 -6.15
N PHE A 205 6.12 1.47 -5.51
CA PHE A 205 7.49 1.52 -6.07
C PHE A 205 7.81 0.30 -6.94
N ILE A 206 6.79 -0.44 -7.40
CA ILE A 206 6.84 -1.67 -8.20
C ILE A 206 7.67 -2.79 -7.55
N ASN A 207 7.74 -3.97 -8.16
CA ASN A 207 8.44 -5.14 -7.61
C ASN A 207 7.93 -5.58 -6.22
N GLN A 208 6.61 -5.46 -6.00
CA GLN A 208 5.96 -5.73 -4.70
C GLN A 208 6.40 -4.79 -3.57
N ALA A 209 7.13 -3.72 -3.88
CA ALA A 209 7.55 -2.69 -2.94
C ALA A 209 6.49 -1.58 -2.82
N VAL A 210 5.34 -1.89 -2.24
CA VAL A 210 4.29 -0.90 -2.02
C VAL A 210 4.50 -0.25 -0.65
N GLY A 211 4.65 1.07 -0.65
CA GLY A 211 5.00 1.86 0.54
C GLY A 211 6.52 2.01 0.74
N ILE A 212 6.93 3.07 1.45
CA ILE A 212 8.33 3.45 1.61
C ILE A 212 9.15 2.41 2.39
N LYS A 213 8.62 1.81 3.46
CA LYS A 213 9.28 0.73 4.22
C LYS A 213 9.63 -0.45 3.33
N MET A 214 8.70 -0.81 2.45
CA MET A 214 8.93 -1.89 1.50
C MET A 214 9.88 -1.49 0.39
N ALA A 215 9.87 -0.25 -0.06
CA ALA A 215 10.84 0.26 -1.03
C ALA A 215 12.26 0.28 -0.46
N ALA A 216 12.45 0.80 0.76
CA ALA A 216 13.73 0.77 1.47
C ALA A 216 14.26 -0.66 1.62
N LYS A 217 13.38 -1.59 2.04
CA LYS A 217 13.73 -3.00 2.19
C LYS A 217 14.05 -3.69 0.87
N VAL A 218 13.22 -3.52 -0.16
CA VAL A 218 13.37 -4.23 -1.43
C VAL A 218 14.54 -3.71 -2.26
N TYR A 219 14.80 -2.39 -2.28
CA TYR A 219 15.86 -1.81 -3.11
C TYR A 219 17.22 -1.73 -2.38
N PHE A 220 17.22 -1.54 -1.06
CA PHE A 220 18.42 -1.26 -0.29
C PHE A 220 18.64 -2.17 0.93
N ASN A 221 17.70 -3.09 1.22
CA ASN A 221 17.71 -3.95 2.41
C ASN A 221 17.85 -3.16 3.73
N LYS A 222 17.13 -2.04 3.82
CA LYS A 222 17.14 -1.10 4.94
C LYS A 222 15.73 -0.80 5.46
N THR A 223 15.65 -0.30 6.68
CA THR A 223 14.48 0.42 7.19
C THR A 223 14.44 1.85 6.60
N PRO A 224 13.29 2.55 6.63
CA PRO A 224 13.23 3.95 6.19
C PRO A 224 14.24 4.87 6.89
N GLU A 225 14.43 4.69 8.19
CA GLU A 225 15.34 5.49 9.04
C GLU A 225 16.82 5.37 8.62
N GLU A 226 17.21 4.20 8.13
CA GLU A 226 18.58 3.90 7.69
C GLU A 226 18.90 4.40 6.26
N LEU A 227 17.89 4.91 5.54
CA LEU A 227 18.10 5.48 4.22
C LEU A 227 19.03 6.69 4.33
N ASN A 228 20.03 6.74 3.45
CA ASN A 228 20.81 7.96 3.26
C ASN A 228 20.19 8.87 2.19
N LEU A 229 20.72 10.08 2.05
CA LEU A 229 20.23 11.08 1.08
C LEU A 229 20.21 10.56 -0.38
N ASN A 230 21.23 9.80 -0.80
CA ASN A 230 21.32 9.25 -2.16
C ASN A 230 20.20 8.23 -2.43
N GLU A 231 19.94 7.35 -1.45
CA GLU A 231 18.90 6.33 -1.51
C GLU A 231 17.49 6.96 -1.46
N ALA A 232 17.26 7.88 -0.51
CA ALA A 232 16.00 8.62 -0.38
C ALA A 232 15.67 9.42 -1.65
N ALA A 233 16.65 10.16 -2.21
CA ALA A 233 16.47 10.90 -3.46
C ALA A 233 16.21 9.96 -4.66
N THR A 234 16.74 8.74 -4.63
CA THR A 234 16.46 7.72 -5.65
C THR A 234 15.00 7.27 -5.56
N LEU A 235 14.51 6.91 -4.37
CA LEU A 235 13.13 6.48 -4.18
C LEU A 235 12.14 7.61 -4.51
N VAL A 236 12.39 8.84 -4.05
CA VAL A 236 11.57 10.00 -4.44
C VAL A 236 11.62 10.23 -5.95
N GLY A 237 12.76 10.01 -6.59
CA GLY A 237 12.89 10.08 -8.05
C GLY A 237 11.91 9.15 -8.77
N MET A 238 11.70 7.95 -8.22
CA MET A 238 10.74 6.97 -8.72
C MET A 238 9.28 7.43 -8.59
N CYS A 239 8.96 8.34 -7.66
CA CYS A 239 7.59 8.85 -7.47
C CYS A 239 6.98 9.48 -8.74
N LYS A 240 7.82 9.99 -9.65
CA LYS A 240 7.38 10.51 -10.95
C LYS A 240 6.90 9.39 -11.88
N ASN A 241 7.63 8.29 -11.95
CA ASN A 241 7.30 7.11 -12.75
C ASN A 241 8.20 5.93 -12.31
N PRO A 242 7.67 4.97 -11.54
CA PRO A 242 8.48 3.94 -10.91
C PRO A 242 9.00 2.92 -11.92
N SER A 243 8.30 2.73 -13.05
CA SER A 243 8.75 1.85 -14.14
C SER A 243 9.92 2.45 -14.92
N LEU A 244 9.85 3.75 -15.25
CA LEU A 244 10.88 4.42 -16.06
C LEU A 244 12.17 4.71 -15.27
N TYR A 245 12.04 4.99 -13.98
CA TYR A 245 13.15 5.36 -13.10
C TYR A 245 13.54 4.22 -12.15
N ASN A 246 13.18 2.97 -12.46
CA ASN A 246 13.57 1.80 -11.68
C ASN A 246 15.09 1.59 -11.75
N PRO A 247 15.86 1.72 -10.66
CA PRO A 247 17.31 1.57 -10.68
C PRO A 247 17.75 0.13 -10.98
N ARG A 248 16.88 -0.88 -10.81
CA ARG A 248 17.19 -2.29 -11.13
C ARG A 248 17.26 -2.54 -12.64
N ILE A 249 16.47 -1.80 -13.43
CA ILE A 249 16.32 -2.05 -14.88
C ILE A 249 16.94 -0.89 -15.68
N TYR A 250 16.74 0.35 -15.24
CA TYR A 250 17.14 1.57 -15.94
C TYR A 250 18.00 2.46 -15.03
N MET A 251 19.17 1.97 -14.64
CA MET A 251 20.08 2.65 -13.70
C MET A 251 20.42 4.09 -14.13
N ASP A 252 20.74 4.31 -15.40
CA ASP A 252 21.08 5.66 -15.90
C ASP A 252 19.91 6.65 -15.79
N ASN A 253 18.69 6.18 -16.04
CA ASN A 253 17.50 7.01 -15.87
C ASN A 253 17.26 7.32 -14.39
N ALA A 254 17.45 6.34 -13.51
CA ALA A 254 17.34 6.53 -12.07
C ALA A 254 18.36 7.54 -11.55
N VAL A 255 19.63 7.43 -11.95
CA VAL A 255 20.71 8.38 -11.62
C VAL A 255 20.36 9.79 -12.08
N LYS A 256 19.95 9.96 -13.34
CA LYS A 256 19.55 11.27 -13.88
C LYS A 256 18.39 11.86 -13.08
N ARG A 257 17.37 11.05 -12.76
CA ARG A 257 16.19 11.50 -12.03
C ARG A 257 16.49 11.83 -10.56
N ARG A 258 17.28 11.01 -9.88
CA ARG A 258 17.79 11.30 -8.53
C ARG A 258 18.56 12.63 -8.51
N ASN A 259 19.40 12.89 -9.51
CA ASN A 259 20.14 14.15 -9.59
C ASN A 259 19.21 15.37 -9.78
N VAL A 260 18.05 15.19 -10.43
CA VAL A 260 17.00 16.21 -10.48
C VAL A 260 16.41 16.44 -9.09
N VAL A 261 16.13 15.38 -8.31
CA VAL A 261 15.66 15.49 -6.92
C VAL A 261 16.66 16.26 -6.07
N LEU A 262 17.93 15.88 -6.10
CA LEU A 262 19.00 16.58 -5.36
C LEU A 262 19.09 18.06 -5.76
N ASN A 263 18.93 18.38 -7.05
CA ASN A 263 18.94 19.76 -7.52
C ASN A 263 17.72 20.55 -7.02
N GLN A 264 16.55 19.91 -6.93
CA GLN A 264 15.37 20.52 -6.35
C GLN A 264 15.56 20.79 -4.85
N MET A 265 16.16 19.86 -4.11
CA MET A 265 16.52 20.07 -2.71
C MET A 265 17.49 21.23 -2.52
N LEU A 266 18.52 21.34 -3.37
CA LEU A 266 19.46 22.46 -3.36
C LEU A 266 18.75 23.80 -3.62
N ARG A 267 17.87 23.85 -4.62
CA ARG A 267 17.10 25.06 -4.96
C ARG A 267 16.13 25.50 -3.85
N ASN A 268 15.67 24.57 -3.03
CA ASN A 268 14.79 24.82 -1.88
C ASN A 268 15.59 24.90 -0.56
N GLU A 269 16.92 25.06 -0.64
CA GLU A 269 17.82 25.24 0.51
C GLU A 269 17.78 24.09 1.54
N LYS A 270 17.34 22.90 1.12
CA LYS A 270 17.27 21.69 1.96
C LYS A 270 18.62 20.99 2.11
N ILE A 271 19.52 21.23 1.15
CA ILE A 271 20.91 20.80 1.18
C ILE A 271 21.79 21.93 0.66
N ASN A 272 23.04 21.97 1.11
CA ASN A 272 24.01 22.93 0.57
C ASN A 272 24.70 22.39 -0.69
N ARG A 273 25.46 23.26 -1.36
CA ARG A 273 26.14 22.93 -2.62
C ARG A 273 27.16 21.80 -2.48
N ALA A 274 27.91 21.76 -1.38
CA ALA A 274 28.90 20.72 -1.14
C ALA A 274 28.24 19.33 -0.99
N VAL A 275 27.13 19.24 -0.24
CA VAL A 275 26.32 18.02 -0.11
C VAL A 275 25.76 17.58 -1.46
N TYR A 276 25.26 18.52 -2.27
CA TYR A 276 24.77 18.23 -3.62
C TYR A 276 25.88 17.65 -4.51
N ASP A 277 27.02 18.32 -4.62
CA ASP A 277 28.10 17.91 -5.52
C ASP A 277 28.69 16.55 -5.10
N LEU A 278 28.84 16.31 -3.79
CA LEU A 278 29.26 15.02 -3.26
C LEU A 278 28.25 13.92 -3.60
N THR A 279 26.99 14.08 -3.18
CA THR A 279 25.95 13.04 -3.31
C THR A 279 25.66 12.71 -4.77
N LYS A 280 25.73 13.70 -5.67
CA LYS A 280 25.52 13.53 -7.11
C LYS A 280 26.52 12.54 -7.73
N THR A 281 27.76 12.49 -7.23
CA THR A 281 28.81 11.60 -7.73
C THR A 281 28.72 10.19 -7.17
N GLN A 282 27.99 9.98 -6.06
CA GLN A 282 27.84 8.67 -5.46
C GLN A 282 27.00 7.73 -6.37
N PRO A 283 27.42 6.48 -6.58
CA PRO A 283 26.62 5.50 -7.30
C PRO A 283 25.38 5.09 -6.50
N ILE A 284 24.33 4.62 -7.18
CA ILE A 284 23.18 3.99 -6.52
C ILE A 284 23.57 2.53 -6.25
N ALA A 285 23.97 2.21 -5.02
CA ALA A 285 24.30 0.85 -4.61
C ALA A 285 23.02 0.12 -4.19
N LEU A 286 22.55 -0.83 -5.01
CA LEU A 286 21.38 -1.64 -4.69
C LEU A 286 21.77 -2.85 -3.84
N ASN A 287 20.92 -3.18 -2.87
CA ASN A 287 20.88 -4.48 -2.21
C ASN A 287 19.49 -5.06 -2.42
N PHE A 288 19.23 -5.49 -3.65
CA PHE A 288 17.88 -5.81 -4.10
C PHE A 288 17.44 -7.20 -3.62
N GLN A 289 16.35 -7.26 -2.84
CA GLN A 289 15.78 -8.51 -2.34
C GLN A 289 14.25 -8.53 -2.49
N ARG A 290 13.70 -9.63 -3.00
CA ARG A 290 12.25 -9.87 -3.01
C ARG A 290 11.90 -10.72 -1.79
N GLU A 291 11.05 -10.22 -0.90
CA GLU A 291 10.52 -11.03 0.20
C GLU A 291 9.27 -11.81 -0.26
N ASP A 292 9.32 -13.13 -0.09
CA ASP A 292 8.14 -13.99 -0.09
C ASP A 292 7.74 -14.27 1.36
N HIS A 293 6.47 -14.04 1.69
CA HIS A 293 5.86 -14.28 3.00
C HIS A 293 5.92 -15.76 3.43
N LYS A 294 6.18 -16.68 2.49
CA LYS A 294 6.37 -18.11 2.74
C LYS A 294 7.80 -18.50 3.10
N THR A 295 8.73 -17.54 3.07
CA THR A 295 10.16 -17.79 3.31
C THR A 295 10.63 -17.05 4.57
N GLY A 296 11.84 -17.37 5.04
CA GLY A 296 12.44 -16.76 6.24
C GLY A 296 12.14 -17.50 7.56
N THR A 297 12.73 -16.99 8.64
CA THR A 297 12.71 -17.58 9.98
C THR A 297 11.31 -17.61 10.61
N GLY A 298 11.03 -18.62 11.42
CA GLY A 298 9.83 -18.73 12.24
C GLY A 298 8.56 -19.09 11.47
N THR A 299 8.64 -19.72 10.30
CA THR A 299 7.50 -20.26 9.51
C THR A 299 6.46 -20.98 10.38
N TYR A 300 6.86 -21.99 11.13
CA TYR A 300 5.96 -22.74 12.01
C TYR A 300 5.31 -21.86 13.09
N LEU A 301 6.13 -21.05 13.77
CA LEU A 301 5.65 -20.10 14.79
C LEU A 301 4.63 -19.12 14.21
N ARG A 302 4.90 -18.58 13.02
CA ARG A 302 3.99 -17.67 12.31
C ARG A 302 2.65 -18.37 12.04
N GLU A 303 2.68 -19.58 11.48
CA GLU A 303 1.44 -20.32 11.24
C GLU A 303 0.66 -20.64 12.54
N TYR A 304 1.38 -20.95 13.62
CA TYR A 304 0.79 -21.14 14.95
C TYR A 304 0.13 -19.86 15.47
N LEU A 305 0.82 -18.72 15.42
CA LEU A 305 0.28 -17.41 15.83
C LEU A 305 -0.95 -17.03 15.00
N ARG A 306 -0.91 -17.24 13.68
CA ARG A 306 -2.03 -17.00 12.78
C ARG A 306 -3.27 -17.77 13.20
N LYS A 307 -3.13 -19.08 13.47
CA LYS A 307 -4.24 -19.94 13.93
C LYS A 307 -4.81 -19.47 15.26
N ILE A 308 -3.95 -19.11 16.21
CA ILE A 308 -4.39 -18.60 17.53
C ILE A 308 -5.12 -17.27 17.38
N LEU A 309 -4.51 -16.27 16.75
CA LEU A 309 -5.07 -14.92 16.69
C LEU A 309 -6.38 -14.86 15.90
N THR A 310 -6.53 -15.71 14.88
CA THR A 310 -7.72 -15.76 14.02
C THR A 310 -8.72 -16.85 14.39
N ALA A 311 -8.50 -17.56 15.51
CA ALA A 311 -9.41 -18.60 15.97
C ALA A 311 -10.83 -18.04 16.13
N LYS A 312 -11.83 -18.78 15.63
CA LYS A 312 -13.24 -18.42 15.77
C LYS A 312 -13.76 -18.92 17.12
N LYS A 313 -14.87 -18.34 17.58
CA LYS A 313 -15.58 -18.85 18.74
C LYS A 313 -15.95 -20.32 18.49
N PRO A 314 -15.54 -21.26 19.36
CA PRO A 314 -15.90 -22.66 19.20
C PRO A 314 -17.41 -22.85 19.32
N GLU A 315 -18.02 -23.45 18.30
CA GLU A 315 -19.43 -23.83 18.29
C GLU A 315 -19.48 -25.32 17.98
N LYS A 316 -20.22 -26.10 18.77
CA LYS A 316 -20.19 -27.57 18.74
C LYS A 316 -20.52 -28.13 17.36
N GLU A 317 -21.37 -27.45 16.60
CA GLU A 317 -21.83 -27.77 15.26
C GLU A 317 -20.69 -27.75 14.23
N ASN A 318 -19.66 -26.93 14.47
CA ASN A 318 -18.48 -26.82 13.62
C ASN A 318 -17.45 -27.93 13.87
N TYR A 319 -17.63 -28.74 14.91
CA TYR A 319 -16.75 -29.85 15.26
C TYR A 319 -17.40 -31.18 14.89
N ARG A 320 -16.60 -32.07 14.30
CA ARG A 320 -17.06 -33.43 14.00
C ARG A 320 -17.21 -34.22 15.30
N GLY A 321 -18.05 -35.26 15.28
CA GLY A 321 -18.37 -36.05 16.48
C GLY A 321 -17.17 -36.69 17.22
N TRP A 322 -16.03 -36.88 16.54
CA TRP A 322 -14.78 -37.37 17.14
C TRP A 322 -13.84 -36.26 17.63
N GLN A 323 -14.16 -34.99 17.38
CA GLN A 323 -13.37 -33.83 17.80
C GLN A 323 -13.87 -33.23 19.12
N LYS A 324 -14.57 -34.02 19.96
CA LYS A 324 -15.10 -33.56 21.25
C LYS A 324 -14.03 -32.99 22.17
N GLN A 325 -12.86 -33.63 22.23
CA GLN A 325 -11.73 -33.15 23.02
C GLN A 325 -11.20 -31.81 22.48
N GLN A 326 -11.04 -31.68 21.17
CA GLN A 326 -10.61 -30.43 20.54
C GLN A 326 -11.61 -29.30 20.83
N PHE A 327 -12.91 -29.57 20.74
CA PHE A 327 -13.94 -28.57 21.07
C PHE A 327 -13.80 -28.09 22.52
N TYR A 328 -13.59 -29.01 23.47
CA TYR A 328 -13.39 -28.67 24.87
C TYR A 328 -12.14 -27.80 25.08
N GLU A 329 -11.00 -28.20 24.49
CA GLU A 329 -9.74 -27.46 24.57
C GLU A 329 -9.85 -26.06 23.95
N ASP A 330 -10.42 -25.97 22.74
CA ASP A 330 -10.61 -24.69 22.05
C ASP A 330 -11.56 -23.77 22.84
N SER A 331 -12.59 -24.34 23.49
CA SER A 331 -13.52 -23.58 24.34
C SER A 331 -12.82 -23.01 25.56
N LEU A 332 -11.98 -23.80 26.23
CA LEU A 332 -11.15 -23.33 27.34
C LEU A 332 -10.15 -22.26 26.90
N GLN A 333 -9.53 -22.40 25.74
CA GLN A 333 -8.66 -21.37 25.17
C GLN A 333 -9.43 -20.09 24.87
N TRP A 334 -10.63 -20.21 24.28
CA TRP A 334 -11.49 -19.06 24.01
C TRP A 334 -11.86 -18.31 25.29
N GLU A 335 -12.12 -19.00 26.39
CA GLU A 335 -12.48 -18.36 27.66
C GLU A 335 -11.27 -17.78 28.41
N ASN A 336 -10.17 -18.56 28.50
CA ASN A 336 -9.09 -18.27 29.44
C ASN A 336 -7.83 -17.68 28.80
N ASN A 337 -7.67 -17.77 27.47
CA ASN A 337 -6.52 -17.22 26.77
C ASN A 337 -6.89 -15.89 26.07
N PRO A 338 -6.34 -14.75 26.52
CA PRO A 338 -6.67 -13.43 25.95
C PRO A 338 -6.20 -13.28 24.49
N VAL A 339 -5.20 -14.05 24.07
CA VAL A 339 -4.65 -14.01 22.71
C VAL A 339 -5.44 -14.92 21.76
N TYR A 340 -6.06 -15.98 22.26
CA TYR A 340 -6.82 -16.92 21.44
C TYR A 340 -8.09 -16.24 20.88
N GLY A 341 -8.18 -16.17 19.56
CA GLY A 341 -9.26 -15.49 18.83
C GLY A 341 -9.23 -13.97 18.95
N TRP A 342 -8.09 -13.37 19.31
CA TRP A 342 -7.98 -11.92 19.53
C TRP A 342 -8.57 -11.08 18.39
N CYS A 343 -8.33 -11.46 17.13
CA CYS A 343 -8.85 -10.74 15.96
C CYS A 343 -10.39 -10.76 15.89
N ASN A 344 -11.03 -11.81 16.39
CA ASN A 344 -12.49 -11.97 16.40
C ASN A 344 -13.13 -11.42 17.69
N LYS A 345 -12.38 -11.33 18.79
CA LYS A 345 -12.84 -10.78 20.08
C LYS A 345 -12.77 -9.26 20.14
N ASN A 346 -11.91 -8.64 19.33
CA ASN A 346 -11.72 -7.20 19.31
C ASN A 346 -12.22 -6.62 17.99
N THR A 347 -12.85 -5.46 18.07
CA THR A 347 -13.41 -4.76 16.91
C THR A 347 -12.76 -3.40 16.72
N LYS A 348 -12.70 -2.98 15.47
CA LYS A 348 -12.32 -1.63 15.04
C LYS A 348 -13.42 -0.62 15.46
N PRO A 349 -13.15 0.69 15.41
CA PRO A 349 -14.16 1.72 15.73
C PRO A 349 -15.45 1.64 14.89
N ASN A 350 -15.41 1.02 13.71
CA ASN A 350 -16.56 0.78 12.85
C ASN A 350 -17.37 -0.48 13.23
N GLY A 351 -16.98 -1.21 14.27
CA GLY A 351 -17.64 -2.43 14.74
C GLY A 351 -17.22 -3.73 14.05
N GLU A 352 -16.40 -3.66 13.00
CA GLU A 352 -15.89 -4.87 12.34
C GLU A 352 -14.74 -5.53 13.12
N PRO A 353 -14.61 -6.86 13.12
CA PRO A 353 -13.46 -7.55 13.67
C PRO A 353 -12.14 -7.14 13.00
N TYR A 354 -11.04 -7.24 13.74
CA TYR A 354 -9.71 -7.07 13.17
C TYR A 354 -9.36 -8.20 12.20
N ASN A 355 -8.65 -7.86 11.13
CA ASN A 355 -8.15 -8.78 10.12
C ASN A 355 -6.62 -8.80 10.13
N ILE A 356 -6.05 -9.95 10.51
CA ILE A 356 -4.59 -10.14 10.57
C ILE A 356 -3.88 -9.89 9.23
N TYR A 357 -4.56 -9.96 8.09
CA TYR A 357 -3.93 -9.81 6.78
C TYR A 357 -4.07 -8.40 6.17
N ALA A 358 -4.83 -7.50 6.80
CA ALA A 358 -5.17 -6.20 6.23
C ALA A 358 -5.02 -5.03 7.22
N ASP A 359 -5.19 -5.26 8.53
CA ASP A 359 -5.25 -4.16 9.49
C ASP A 359 -3.89 -3.77 10.10
N GLY A 360 -2.77 -4.24 9.53
CA GLY A 360 -1.43 -3.76 9.90
C GLY A 360 -1.03 -4.00 11.36
N LEU A 361 -1.50 -5.09 11.98
CA LEU A 361 -1.22 -5.39 13.38
C LEU A 361 0.29 -5.58 13.63
N ARG A 362 0.78 -5.07 14.76
CA ARG A 362 2.14 -5.35 15.26
C ARG A 362 2.07 -6.42 16.34
N ILE A 363 2.60 -7.60 16.05
CA ILE A 363 2.53 -8.77 16.94
C ILE A 363 3.90 -8.95 17.58
N HIS A 364 4.04 -8.55 18.85
CA HIS A 364 5.28 -8.70 19.60
C HIS A 364 5.32 -10.06 20.30
N THR A 365 6.43 -10.78 20.15
CA THR A 365 6.64 -12.12 20.73
C THR A 365 7.80 -12.11 21.72
N THR A 366 7.92 -13.20 22.48
CA THR A 366 9.04 -13.41 23.42
C THR A 366 10.28 -14.05 22.77
N ILE A 367 10.19 -14.36 21.48
CA ILE A 367 11.20 -15.10 20.71
C ILE A 367 12.45 -14.25 20.50
N ASP A 368 13.63 -14.81 20.72
CA ASP A 368 14.90 -14.18 20.37
C ASP A 368 15.27 -14.58 18.94
N SER A 369 15.52 -13.60 18.07
CA SER A 369 15.78 -13.86 16.65
C SER A 369 16.99 -14.78 16.40
N ARG A 370 18.02 -14.70 17.26
CA ARG A 370 19.25 -15.48 17.14
C ARG A 370 19.01 -16.91 17.59
N MET A 371 18.33 -17.09 18.72
CA MET A 371 17.97 -18.42 19.22
C MET A 371 17.03 -19.15 18.27
N GLN A 372 16.04 -18.45 17.71
CA GLN A 372 15.14 -19.03 16.70
C GLN A 372 15.92 -19.50 15.47
N LYS A 373 16.84 -18.67 14.97
CA LYS A 373 17.70 -19.03 13.84
C LYS A 373 18.51 -20.29 14.12
N TYR A 374 19.21 -20.34 15.26
CA TYR A 374 20.00 -21.51 15.64
C TYR A 374 19.15 -22.77 15.81
N ALA A 375 17.95 -22.64 16.35
CA ALA A 375 17.02 -23.76 16.50
C ALA A 375 16.57 -24.33 15.15
N GLU A 376 16.29 -23.47 14.17
CA GLU A 376 15.92 -23.88 12.82
C GLU A 376 17.08 -24.48 12.05
N GLU A 377 18.28 -23.91 12.18
CA GLU A 377 19.51 -24.45 11.59
C GLU A 377 19.82 -25.84 12.16
N ALA A 378 19.79 -25.99 13.48
CA ALA A 378 20.02 -27.28 14.14
C ALA A 378 18.97 -28.32 13.74
N MET A 379 17.70 -27.93 13.62
CA MET A 379 16.66 -28.83 13.11
C MET A 379 16.95 -29.22 11.65
N ARG A 380 17.29 -28.27 10.78
CA ARG A 380 17.53 -28.55 9.36
C ARG A 380 18.72 -29.47 9.16
N GLU A 381 19.82 -29.22 9.85
CA GLU A 381 21.03 -30.06 9.81
C GLU A 381 20.72 -31.47 10.36
N HIS A 382 20.13 -31.56 11.54
CA HIS A 382 19.90 -32.87 12.15
C HIS A 382 18.80 -33.67 11.44
N LEU A 383 17.66 -33.05 11.15
CA LEU A 383 16.52 -33.74 10.55
C LEU A 383 16.71 -33.95 9.05
N GLY A 384 17.17 -32.92 8.34
CA GLY A 384 17.28 -32.91 6.88
C GLY A 384 18.52 -33.62 6.35
N GLU A 385 19.67 -33.41 6.98
CA GLU A 385 20.95 -33.95 6.46
C GLU A 385 21.29 -35.33 7.06
N ASN A 386 20.77 -35.64 8.27
CA ASN A 386 21.10 -36.90 8.96
C ASN A 386 19.92 -37.89 9.01
N LEU A 387 18.81 -37.51 9.66
CA LEU A 387 17.73 -38.46 9.95
C LEU A 387 16.85 -38.78 8.74
N GLN A 388 16.49 -37.80 7.92
CA GLN A 388 15.63 -38.02 6.76
C GLN A 388 16.28 -38.94 5.72
N PRO A 389 17.57 -38.77 5.34
CA PRO A 389 18.23 -39.67 4.41
C PRO A 389 18.33 -41.10 4.96
N LEU A 390 18.54 -41.26 6.27
CA LEU A 390 18.54 -42.56 6.92
C LEU A 390 17.15 -43.22 6.85
N PHE A 391 16.10 -42.49 7.19
CA PHE A 391 14.71 -42.96 7.08
C PHE A 391 14.37 -43.37 5.65
N ASP A 392 14.74 -42.56 4.67
CA ASP A 392 14.51 -42.82 3.25
C ASP A 392 15.25 -44.07 2.78
N LYS A 393 16.50 -44.26 3.22
CA LYS A 393 17.31 -45.46 2.95
C LYS A 393 16.68 -46.72 3.53
N LEU A 394 16.27 -46.68 4.80
CA LEU A 394 15.61 -47.81 5.48
C LEU A 394 14.23 -48.12 4.87
N SER A 395 13.53 -47.09 4.39
CA SER A 395 12.19 -47.20 3.80
C SER A 395 12.19 -47.59 2.32
N LYS A 396 13.34 -47.66 1.65
CA LYS A 396 13.42 -47.84 0.19
C LYS A 396 12.75 -49.13 -0.31
N ARG A 397 12.77 -50.19 0.50
CA ARG A 397 12.15 -51.50 0.17
C ARG A 397 10.71 -51.64 0.70
N ASN A 398 10.24 -50.67 1.49
CA ASN A 398 8.90 -50.71 2.06
C ASN A 398 7.84 -50.30 1.02
N LYS A 399 7.07 -51.27 0.51
CA LYS A 399 5.96 -51.02 -0.42
C LYS A 399 4.87 -50.12 0.18
N ARG A 400 4.79 -50.00 1.51
CA ARG A 400 3.86 -49.15 2.25
C ARG A 400 4.47 -47.86 2.77
N ARG A 401 5.70 -47.48 2.36
CA ARG A 401 6.35 -46.21 2.77
C ARG A 401 5.35 -45.05 2.69
N PRO A 402 5.25 -44.20 3.72
CA PRO A 402 6.08 -44.13 4.93
C PRO A 402 5.58 -44.96 6.13
N PHE A 403 4.57 -45.80 5.93
CA PHE A 403 3.88 -46.50 7.03
C PHE A 403 4.55 -47.83 7.37
N TYR A 404 4.64 -48.10 8.67
CA TYR A 404 5.15 -49.33 9.26
C TYR A 404 4.12 -49.92 10.22
N ASP A 405 4.08 -51.25 10.33
CA ASP A 405 3.28 -52.00 11.31
C ASP A 405 1.78 -51.69 11.38
N ILE A 406 1.22 -51.18 10.27
CA ILE A 406 -0.22 -50.94 10.13
C ILE A 406 -0.79 -51.59 8.88
N SER A 407 -2.08 -51.96 8.96
CA SER A 407 -2.84 -52.57 7.87
C SER A 407 -3.12 -51.56 6.74
N GLN A 408 -3.42 -52.07 5.55
CA GLN A 408 -3.81 -51.20 4.43
C GLN A 408 -5.07 -50.37 4.75
N LYS A 409 -6.03 -50.97 5.47
CA LYS A 409 -7.25 -50.30 5.90
C LYS A 409 -6.97 -49.10 6.83
N GLU A 410 -5.93 -49.18 7.66
CA GLU A 410 -5.50 -48.06 8.50
C GLU A 410 -4.79 -46.99 7.70
N ILE A 411 -3.95 -47.38 6.74
CA ILE A 411 -3.31 -46.46 5.79
C ILE A 411 -4.38 -45.66 5.04
N ASP A 412 -5.38 -46.35 4.49
CA ASP A 412 -6.47 -45.72 3.74
C ASP A 412 -7.22 -44.71 4.61
N LYS A 413 -7.53 -45.06 5.86
CA LYS A 413 -8.13 -44.12 6.83
C LYS A 413 -7.26 -42.90 7.10
N ILE A 414 -5.94 -43.07 7.24
CA ILE A 414 -5.00 -41.95 7.46
C ILE A 414 -4.97 -41.03 6.24
N MET A 415 -4.89 -41.61 5.05
CA MET A 415 -4.83 -40.89 3.78
C MET A 415 -6.16 -40.17 3.49
N ASP A 416 -7.29 -40.84 3.69
CA ASP A 416 -8.63 -40.27 3.51
C ASP A 416 -8.87 -39.10 4.47
N ARG A 417 -8.46 -39.24 5.73
CA ARG A 417 -8.56 -38.14 6.70
C ARG A 417 -7.71 -36.95 6.28
N ALA A 418 -6.48 -37.18 5.82
CA ALA A 418 -5.60 -36.11 5.35
C ALA A 418 -6.16 -35.40 4.11
N MET A 419 -6.73 -36.17 3.16
CA MET A 419 -7.41 -35.63 1.99
C MET A 419 -8.59 -34.74 2.37
N VAL A 420 -9.49 -35.23 3.23
CA VAL A 420 -10.68 -34.49 3.68
C VAL A 420 -10.33 -33.22 4.46
N ASN A 421 -9.21 -33.21 5.18
CA ASN A 421 -8.76 -32.05 5.94
C ASN A 421 -7.94 -31.05 5.11
N SER A 422 -7.65 -31.33 3.84
CA SER A 422 -6.86 -30.43 2.99
C SER A 422 -7.66 -29.22 2.52
N ASP A 423 -6.98 -28.08 2.32
CA ASP A 423 -7.60 -26.88 1.75
C ASP A 423 -8.22 -27.14 0.38
N ARG A 424 -7.59 -27.98 -0.43
CA ARG A 424 -8.14 -28.40 -1.72
C ARG A 424 -9.53 -29.02 -1.58
N TYR A 425 -9.73 -29.92 -0.61
CA TYR A 425 -11.02 -30.54 -0.38
C TYR A 425 -12.06 -29.51 0.06
N ARG A 426 -11.70 -28.63 1.00
CA ARG A 426 -12.58 -27.56 1.50
C ARG A 426 -12.99 -26.60 0.39
N ASN A 427 -12.04 -26.11 -0.41
CA ASN A 427 -12.30 -25.18 -1.51
C ASN A 427 -13.22 -25.80 -2.56
N LEU A 428 -12.97 -27.05 -2.99
CA LEU A 428 -13.84 -27.71 -3.96
C LEU A 428 -15.25 -27.99 -3.42
N GLN A 429 -15.38 -28.23 -2.11
CA GLN A 429 -16.67 -28.37 -1.46
C GLN A 429 -17.43 -27.03 -1.42
N GLU A 430 -16.74 -25.93 -1.12
CA GLU A 430 -17.29 -24.56 -1.17
C GLU A 430 -17.70 -24.16 -2.60
N GLU A 431 -16.98 -24.65 -3.62
CA GLU A 431 -17.35 -24.53 -5.04
C GLU A 431 -18.55 -25.42 -5.47
N GLY A 432 -19.15 -26.18 -4.54
CA GLY A 432 -20.32 -27.02 -4.79
C GLY A 432 -20.03 -28.31 -5.57
N LYS A 433 -18.77 -28.77 -5.63
CA LYS A 433 -18.42 -30.04 -6.30
C LYS A 433 -18.98 -31.23 -5.53
N SER A 434 -19.45 -32.25 -6.25
CA SER A 434 -19.88 -33.50 -5.63
C SER A 434 -18.69 -34.26 -5.03
N LYS A 435 -18.94 -35.06 -3.99
CA LYS A 435 -17.91 -35.87 -3.33
C LYS A 435 -17.11 -36.72 -4.34
N LYS A 436 -17.78 -37.32 -5.32
CA LYS A 436 -17.12 -38.13 -6.36
C LYS A 436 -16.13 -37.30 -7.18
N GLN A 437 -16.55 -36.12 -7.67
CA GLN A 437 -15.68 -35.23 -8.44
C GLN A 437 -14.47 -34.76 -7.63
N ILE A 438 -14.65 -34.51 -6.33
CA ILE A 438 -13.55 -34.15 -5.44
C ILE A 438 -12.55 -35.31 -5.36
N LEU A 439 -13.00 -36.53 -5.05
CA LEU A 439 -12.15 -37.72 -4.95
C LEU A 439 -11.41 -38.00 -6.27
N ASP A 440 -12.09 -37.91 -7.41
CA ASP A 440 -11.47 -38.09 -8.72
C ASP A 440 -10.35 -37.06 -8.97
N SER A 441 -10.52 -35.83 -8.46
CA SER A 441 -9.50 -34.79 -8.57
C SER A 441 -8.20 -35.09 -7.80
N PHE A 442 -8.26 -35.91 -6.74
CA PHE A 442 -7.08 -36.29 -5.96
C PHE A 442 -6.21 -37.34 -6.65
N ASN A 443 -6.76 -38.02 -7.67
CA ASN A 443 -6.05 -39.00 -8.49
C ASN A 443 -5.58 -38.43 -9.84
N LYS A 444 -5.83 -37.15 -10.11
CA LYS A 444 -5.39 -36.49 -11.35
C LYS A 444 -4.03 -35.82 -11.15
N LYS A 445 -3.06 -36.19 -12.02
CA LYS A 445 -1.74 -35.55 -12.05
C LYS A 445 -1.86 -34.05 -12.25
N THR A 446 -1.23 -33.28 -11.36
CA THR A 446 -1.27 -31.83 -11.33
C THR A 446 0.15 -31.30 -11.13
N ALA A 447 0.54 -30.27 -11.89
CA ALA A 447 1.80 -29.59 -11.66
C ALA A 447 1.75 -28.86 -10.30
N MET A 448 2.77 -29.03 -9.48
CA MET A 448 2.85 -28.45 -8.14
C MET A 448 4.30 -28.29 -7.69
N THR A 449 4.51 -27.41 -6.72
CA THR A 449 5.78 -27.25 -6.01
C THR A 449 5.68 -27.94 -4.66
N VAL A 450 6.65 -28.83 -4.34
CA VAL A 450 6.70 -29.55 -3.07
C VAL A 450 7.97 -29.24 -2.28
N PHE A 451 7.90 -29.33 -0.95
CA PHE A 451 9.05 -29.17 -0.08
C PHE A 451 10.07 -30.30 -0.26
N SER A 452 11.36 -29.97 -0.24
CA SER A 452 12.45 -30.90 0.03
C SER A 452 13.51 -30.22 0.90
N TRP A 453 14.36 -30.99 1.57
CA TRP A 453 15.43 -30.44 2.41
C TRP A 453 16.46 -29.62 1.62
N ASP A 454 16.58 -29.86 0.31
CA ASP A 454 17.42 -29.09 -0.62
C ASP A 454 16.72 -27.83 -1.17
N GLY A 455 15.46 -27.60 -0.78
CA GLY A 455 14.64 -26.49 -1.25
C GLY A 455 13.33 -26.92 -1.90
N LEU A 456 12.56 -25.96 -2.38
CA LEU A 456 11.31 -26.23 -3.09
C LEU A 456 11.60 -26.89 -4.44
N LYS A 457 10.83 -27.94 -4.77
CA LYS A 457 10.99 -28.74 -6.00
C LYS A 457 9.69 -28.76 -6.78
N ASP A 458 9.74 -28.26 -8.02
CA ASP A 458 8.63 -28.39 -8.96
C ASP A 458 8.51 -29.84 -9.46
N THR A 459 7.29 -30.35 -9.48
CA THR A 459 6.99 -31.75 -9.81
C THR A 459 5.57 -31.90 -10.36
N ILE A 460 5.28 -33.09 -10.89
CA ILE A 460 3.93 -33.49 -11.32
C ILE A 460 3.54 -34.72 -10.51
N LEU A 461 2.65 -34.52 -9.55
CA LEU A 461 2.11 -35.56 -8.67
C LEU A 461 0.59 -35.57 -8.72
N THR A 462 -0.03 -36.68 -8.32
CA THR A 462 -1.44 -36.60 -7.90
C THR A 462 -1.51 -35.93 -6.53
N PRO A 463 -2.58 -35.18 -6.20
CA PRO A 463 -2.75 -34.66 -4.85
C PRO A 463 -2.71 -35.75 -3.76
N TYR A 464 -3.15 -36.97 -4.08
CA TYR A 464 -3.04 -38.13 -3.19
C TYR A 464 -1.57 -38.54 -2.95
N ASP A 465 -0.76 -38.63 -4.01
CA ASP A 465 0.68 -38.91 -3.90
C ASP A 465 1.42 -37.80 -3.15
N SER A 466 1.01 -36.55 -3.33
CA SER A 466 1.55 -35.41 -2.59
C SER A 466 1.31 -35.53 -1.09
N ILE A 467 0.09 -35.89 -0.67
CA ILE A 467 -0.19 -36.18 0.76
C ILE A 467 0.74 -37.27 1.27
N ARG A 468 0.91 -38.36 0.49
CA ARG A 468 1.76 -39.49 0.89
C ARG A 468 3.23 -39.08 0.98
N TYR A 469 3.70 -38.27 0.05
CA TYR A 469 5.03 -37.67 0.05
C TYR A 469 5.28 -36.88 1.33
N TYR A 470 4.35 -35.99 1.71
CA TYR A 470 4.44 -35.21 2.96
C TYR A 470 4.37 -36.05 4.23
N LYS A 471 3.66 -37.18 4.21
CA LYS A 471 3.68 -38.14 5.34
C LYS A 471 5.04 -38.82 5.51
N GLY A 472 5.89 -38.79 4.48
CA GLY A 472 7.23 -39.39 4.51
C GLY A 472 8.31 -38.51 5.12
N PHE A 473 7.99 -37.26 5.46
CA PHE A 473 8.92 -36.41 6.18
C PHE A 473 8.84 -36.65 7.68
N LEU A 474 10.02 -36.83 8.28
CA LEU A 474 10.15 -36.79 9.72
C LEU A 474 9.76 -35.40 10.22
N ARG A 475 9.14 -35.37 11.40
CA ARG A 475 8.73 -34.14 12.07
C ARG A 475 9.52 -34.01 13.35
N SER A 476 9.93 -32.79 13.67
CA SER A 476 10.56 -32.43 14.95
C SER A 476 9.73 -31.36 15.65
N GLY A 477 9.90 -31.24 16.95
CA GLY A 477 9.37 -30.15 17.75
C GLY A 477 10.45 -29.73 18.74
N PHE A 478 10.76 -28.44 18.76
CA PHE A 478 11.75 -27.87 19.66
C PHE A 478 11.22 -26.58 20.27
N MET A 479 11.38 -26.44 21.57
CA MET A 479 11.03 -25.23 22.29
C MET A 479 12.14 -24.91 23.29
N ALA A 480 12.68 -23.70 23.22
CA ALA A 480 13.53 -23.15 24.25
C ALA A 480 12.72 -22.14 25.07
N MET A 481 12.74 -22.28 26.40
CA MET A 481 12.07 -21.35 27.31
C MET A 481 13.03 -20.87 28.40
N GLU A 482 12.81 -19.65 28.87
CA GLU A 482 13.46 -19.11 30.06
C GLU A 482 12.73 -19.61 31.32
N PRO A 483 13.37 -20.42 32.19
CA PRO A 483 12.66 -21.07 33.30
C PRO A 483 12.05 -20.10 34.32
N GLY A 484 12.74 -18.99 34.61
CA GLY A 484 12.29 -18.02 35.61
C GLY A 484 11.06 -17.20 35.20
N THR A 485 10.85 -17.01 33.89
CA THR A 485 9.78 -16.14 33.37
C THR A 485 8.73 -16.90 32.56
N GLY A 486 9.02 -18.14 32.16
CA GLY A 486 8.20 -18.91 31.22
C GLY A 486 8.25 -18.38 29.79
N LYS A 487 9.08 -17.36 29.48
CA LYS A 487 9.16 -16.78 28.14
C LYS A 487 9.78 -17.78 27.17
N VAL A 488 9.01 -18.18 26.16
CA VAL A 488 9.51 -18.97 25.02
C VAL A 488 10.45 -18.09 24.19
N LYS A 489 11.69 -18.54 24.00
CA LYS A 489 12.77 -17.84 23.26
C LYS A 489 12.98 -18.39 21.85
N ALA A 490 12.65 -19.65 21.62
CA ALA A 490 12.64 -20.27 20.30
C ALA A 490 11.56 -21.33 20.24
N TYR A 491 10.88 -21.42 19.10
CA TYR A 491 9.81 -22.39 18.87
C TYR A 491 9.85 -22.88 17.43
N VAL A 492 10.19 -24.15 17.27
CA VAL A 492 10.30 -24.83 15.98
C VAL A 492 9.35 -26.02 16.00
N GLY A 493 8.55 -26.15 14.95
CA GLY A 493 7.74 -27.32 14.70
C GLY A 493 8.10 -27.93 13.35
N GLY A 494 7.61 -29.15 13.10
CA GLY A 494 8.07 -30.00 12.00
C GLY A 494 7.95 -29.36 10.62
N ALA A 495 8.54 -30.02 9.61
CA ALA A 495 8.69 -29.51 8.24
C ALA A 495 7.52 -28.60 7.79
N ASP A 496 7.86 -27.33 7.57
CA ASP A 496 6.97 -26.21 7.30
C ASP A 496 5.79 -26.58 6.42
N TYR A 497 4.57 -26.46 6.92
CA TYR A 497 3.37 -26.40 6.09
C TYR A 497 2.18 -25.70 6.76
#